data_AF-A0A9M1XLL3-F1
#
_entry.id   AF-A0A9M1XLL3-F1
#
_cell.length_a   1.000
_cell.length_b   1.000
_cell.length_c   1.000
_cell.angle_alpha   90.00
_cell.angle_beta   90.00
_cell.angle_gamma   90.00
#
_symmetry.space_group_name_H-M   'P 1'
#
loop_
_entity.id
_entity.type
_entity.pdbx_description
1 polymer ?
#
loop_
_entity_poly.entity_id
_entity_poly.type
_entity_poly.pdbx_seq_one_letter_code
_entity_poly.pdbx_strand_id
1 'polypeptide(L)'
;MPRHEWAMARTWLLLFLGLRCQALPSGIAGTPFPSLAPPVTLLVDGRRHTLVVCLVLDAAPPGLDSLVWFSGGNGSALDAFTYGPSPAPDGTWTSLGQLSLSSEELEAWEPLVCHTRPAAGGLNRSTHPLQLSGEEASTDRTCPQETLRGTQRQVLRLSVLRLLLFKLLLLDVFLTCSRLCVLAGQHLLPPPSSKQAPASTHQSWT
;
A
#
# COMPACT_ATOMS: atom_id res chain seq x y z
N MET A 1 -10.67 -14.44 41.96
CA MET A 1 -10.74 -14.68 40.50
C MET A 1 -10.63 -13.34 39.76
N PRO A 2 -9.48 -13.00 39.16
CA PRO A 2 -9.28 -11.70 38.53
C PRO A 2 -9.73 -11.75 37.06
N ARG A 3 -10.74 -10.94 36.70
CA ARG A 3 -11.29 -10.81 35.34
C ARG A 3 -10.59 -9.75 34.47
N HIS A 4 -9.57 -9.06 34.98
CA HIS A 4 -8.95 -7.93 34.29
C HIS A 4 -7.77 -8.26 33.36
N GLU A 5 -7.10 -9.41 33.55
CA GLU A 5 -5.92 -9.77 32.74
C GLU A 5 -6.28 -10.16 31.29
N TRP A 6 -7.49 -10.69 31.07
CA TRP A 6 -7.98 -11.10 29.75
C TRP A 6 -8.37 -9.92 28.84
N ALA A 7 -8.76 -8.78 29.40
CA ALA A 7 -9.17 -7.61 28.62
C ALA A 7 -7.95 -6.94 27.96
N MET A 8 -6.86 -6.78 28.71
CA MET A 8 -5.61 -6.21 28.20
C MET A 8 -5.03 -7.10 27.10
N ALA A 9 -4.87 -8.40 27.35
CA ALA A 9 -4.31 -9.33 26.38
C ALA A 9 -5.08 -9.33 25.04
N ARG A 10 -6.42 -9.20 25.08
CA ARG A 10 -7.25 -9.10 23.88
C ARG A 10 -7.01 -7.81 23.11
N THR A 11 -6.85 -6.68 23.79
CA THR A 11 -6.56 -5.38 23.16
C THR A 11 -5.16 -5.36 22.53
N TRP A 12 -4.16 -5.95 23.21
CA TRP A 12 -2.81 -6.12 22.67
C TRP A 12 -2.80 -7.09 21.47
N LEU A 13 -3.55 -8.20 21.54
CA LEU A 13 -3.70 -9.14 20.42
C LEU A 13 -4.35 -8.47 19.20
N LEU A 14 -5.39 -7.65 19.40
CA LEU A 14 -6.04 -6.89 18.32
C LEU A 14 -5.11 -5.82 17.72
N LEU A 15 -4.29 -5.16 18.55
CA LEU A 15 -3.25 -4.24 18.09
C LEU A 15 -2.15 -4.96 17.28
N PHE A 16 -1.68 -6.12 17.74
CA PHE A 16 -0.69 -6.93 17.00
C PHE A 16 -1.28 -7.51 15.70
N LEU A 17 -2.56 -7.90 15.70
CA LEU A 17 -3.26 -8.34 14.49
C LEU A 17 -3.44 -7.17 13.51
N GLY A 18 -3.83 -5.99 13.99
CA GLY A 18 -3.94 -4.78 13.17
C GLY A 18 -2.60 -4.28 12.63
N LEU A 19 -1.51 -4.42 13.39
CA LEU A 19 -0.16 -4.05 12.97
C LEU A 19 0.43 -5.06 11.97
N ARG A 20 0.08 -6.35 12.07
CA ARG A 20 0.41 -7.38 11.06
C ARG A 20 -0.48 -7.32 9.82
N CYS A 21 -1.71 -6.83 9.93
CA CYS A 21 -2.61 -6.63 8.77
C CYS A 21 -2.21 -5.44 7.88
N GLN A 22 -1.31 -4.57 8.31
CA GLN A 22 -0.74 -3.52 7.45
C GLN A 22 0.29 -4.07 6.44
N ALA A 23 0.57 -5.38 6.50
CA ALA A 23 1.49 -6.08 5.59
C ALA A 23 0.77 -7.10 4.68
N LEU A 24 -0.57 -7.17 4.70
CA LEU A 24 -1.26 -7.77 3.57
C LEU A 24 -1.36 -6.70 2.49
N PRO A 25 -0.90 -6.93 1.26
CA PRO A 25 -1.33 -6.11 0.15
C PRO A 25 -2.85 -6.18 0.16
N SER A 26 -3.49 -5.07 0.55
CA SER A 26 -4.93 -4.85 0.37
C SER A 26 -5.16 -4.65 -1.12
N GLY A 27 -4.84 -5.69 -1.90
CA GLY A 27 -5.15 -5.86 -3.29
C GLY A 27 -6.63 -6.17 -3.40
N ILE A 28 -7.45 -5.15 -3.15
CA ILE A 28 -8.70 -5.06 -3.91
C ILE A 28 -8.22 -5.07 -5.35
N ALA A 29 -8.52 -6.15 -6.08
CA ALA A 29 -8.17 -6.27 -7.49
C ALA A 29 -8.73 -5.05 -8.22
N GLY A 30 -7.87 -4.05 -8.45
CA GLY A 30 -8.23 -2.83 -9.14
C GLY A 30 -8.61 -3.16 -10.57
N THR A 31 -9.27 -2.21 -11.23
CA THR A 31 -9.51 -2.35 -12.67
C THR A 31 -8.19 -2.12 -13.39
N PRO A 32 -7.61 -3.12 -14.08
CA PRO A 32 -6.29 -2.98 -14.67
C PRO A 32 -6.27 -1.85 -15.69
N PHE A 33 -5.22 -1.05 -15.65
CA PHE A 33 -5.05 0.11 -16.53
C PHE A 33 -3.81 -0.08 -17.41
N PRO A 34 -3.97 -0.53 -18.68
CA PRO A 34 -2.85 -0.66 -19.60
C PRO A 34 -2.43 0.71 -20.15
N SER A 35 -1.13 0.89 -20.37
CA SER A 35 -0.54 2.09 -20.96
C SER A 35 0.64 1.72 -21.85
N LEU A 36 0.68 2.26 -23.06
CA LEU A 36 1.81 2.11 -23.98
C LEU A 36 2.83 3.21 -23.70
N ALA A 37 4.08 2.83 -23.44
CA ALA A 37 5.19 3.76 -23.35
C ALA A 37 5.58 4.27 -24.76
N PRO A 38 6.20 5.45 -24.87
CA PRO A 38 6.75 5.93 -26.14
C PRO A 38 7.70 4.90 -26.77
N PRO A 39 7.59 4.60 -28.08
CA PRO A 39 8.48 3.67 -28.76
C PRO A 39 9.94 4.11 -28.69
N VAL A 40 10.85 3.15 -28.55
CA VAL A 40 12.30 3.39 -28.55
C VAL A 40 12.93 2.65 -29.72
N THR A 41 13.75 3.33 -30.51
CA THR A 41 14.50 2.69 -31.59
C THR A 41 15.86 2.21 -31.08
N LEU A 42 16.20 0.96 -31.38
CA LEU A 42 17.43 0.29 -30.97
C LEU A 42 18.10 -0.36 -32.17
N LEU A 43 19.41 -0.59 -32.07
CA LEU A 43 20.17 -1.39 -33.02
C LEU A 43 20.42 -2.77 -32.41
N VAL A 44 19.92 -3.82 -33.07
CA VAL A 44 20.16 -5.22 -32.72
C VAL A 44 20.83 -5.86 -33.93
N ASP A 45 22.05 -6.38 -33.75
CA ASP A 45 22.87 -6.97 -34.82
C ASP A 45 23.00 -6.08 -36.08
N GLY A 46 23.11 -4.76 -35.87
CA GLY A 46 23.22 -3.77 -36.95
C GLY A 46 21.91 -3.45 -37.67
N ARG A 47 20.79 -4.06 -37.28
CA ARG A 47 19.45 -3.77 -37.80
C ARG A 47 18.69 -2.86 -36.84
N ARG A 48 17.85 -1.98 -37.39
CA ARG A 48 16.97 -1.10 -36.60
C ARG A 48 15.75 -1.89 -36.14
N HIS A 49 15.50 -1.84 -34.84
CA HIS A 49 14.31 -2.40 -34.19
C HIS A 49 13.60 -1.31 -33.41
N THR A 50 12.27 -1.38 -33.38
CA THR A 50 11.42 -0.57 -32.53
C THR A 50 10.99 -1.40 -31.34
N LEU A 51 11.31 -0.92 -30.14
CA LEU A 51 10.90 -1.50 -28.88
C LEU A 51 9.68 -0.75 -28.36
N VAL A 52 8.63 -1.49 -28.04
CA VAL A 52 7.42 -0.97 -27.40
C VAL A 52 7.18 -1.72 -26.09
N VAL A 53 6.83 -0.98 -25.05
CA VAL A 53 6.53 -1.53 -23.73
C VAL A 53 5.10 -1.15 -23.36
N CYS A 54 4.36 -2.12 -22.84
CA CYS A 54 3.06 -1.91 -22.22
C CYS A 54 3.16 -2.16 -20.72
N LEU A 55 2.86 -1.12 -19.92
CA LEU A 55 2.76 -1.21 -18.48
C LEU A 55 1.28 -1.28 -18.09
N VAL A 56 0.93 -2.31 -17.32
CA VAL A 56 -0.40 -2.49 -16.74
C VAL A 56 -0.33 -2.20 -15.25
N LEU A 57 -0.97 -1.11 -14.83
CA LEU A 57 -1.19 -0.79 -13.42
C LEU A 57 -2.41 -1.56 -12.90
N ASP A 58 -2.50 -1.73 -11.58
CA ASP A 58 -3.59 -2.46 -10.92
C ASP A 58 -3.80 -3.86 -11.50
N ALA A 59 -2.69 -4.54 -11.81
CA ALA A 59 -2.69 -5.91 -12.28
C ALA A 59 -3.17 -6.88 -11.20
N ALA A 60 -3.47 -8.11 -11.61
CA ALA A 60 -3.79 -9.15 -10.66
C ALA A 60 -2.52 -9.65 -9.94
N PRO A 61 -2.61 -10.09 -8.69
CA PRO A 61 -1.51 -10.80 -8.03
C PRO A 61 -1.12 -12.08 -8.80
N PRO A 62 0.11 -12.59 -8.60
CA PRO A 62 0.56 -13.83 -9.19
C PRO A 62 -0.32 -15.01 -8.77
N GLY A 63 -0.47 -15.99 -9.66
CA GLY A 63 -1.36 -17.15 -9.46
C GLY A 63 -2.81 -16.91 -9.91
N LEU A 64 -3.14 -15.69 -10.34
CA LEU A 64 -4.35 -15.41 -11.11
C LEU A 64 -3.98 -15.12 -12.57
N ASP A 65 -4.80 -15.61 -13.50
CA ASP A 65 -4.56 -15.47 -14.94
C ASP A 65 -4.74 -14.00 -15.38
N SER A 66 -3.66 -13.23 -15.33
CA SER A 66 -3.55 -11.92 -15.98
C SER A 66 -2.66 -12.03 -17.21
N LEU A 67 -3.16 -11.59 -18.37
CA LEU A 67 -2.46 -11.67 -19.64
C LEU A 67 -2.27 -10.27 -20.21
N VAL A 68 -1.08 -9.97 -20.73
CA VAL A 68 -0.78 -8.78 -21.52
C VAL A 68 -0.44 -9.22 -22.93
N TRP A 69 -1.09 -8.66 -23.93
CA TRP A 69 -0.82 -8.99 -25.33
C TRP A 69 -0.97 -7.76 -26.23
N PHE A 70 -0.40 -7.84 -27.43
CA PHE A 70 -0.42 -6.77 -28.42
C PHE A 70 -1.23 -7.20 -29.63
N SER A 71 -1.88 -6.25 -30.29
CA SER A 71 -2.47 -6.43 -31.61
C SER A 71 -2.09 -5.27 -32.53
N GLY A 72 -2.02 -5.53 -33.82
CA GLY A 72 -1.84 -4.49 -34.84
C GLY A 72 -3.15 -4.07 -35.49
N GLY A 73 -3.07 -3.22 -36.51
CA GLY A 73 -4.24 -2.70 -37.23
C GLY A 73 -5.13 -3.77 -37.88
N ASN A 74 -4.57 -4.94 -38.19
CA ASN A 74 -5.31 -6.09 -38.72
C ASN A 74 -6.06 -6.90 -37.64
N GLY A 75 -5.88 -6.57 -36.37
CA GLY A 75 -6.49 -7.25 -35.22
C GLY A 75 -5.84 -8.58 -34.83
N SER A 76 -4.80 -9.05 -35.52
CA SER A 76 -4.10 -10.26 -35.11
C SER A 76 -3.15 -9.97 -33.94
N ALA A 77 -3.03 -10.95 -33.06
CA ALA A 77 -2.16 -10.85 -31.89
C ALA A 77 -0.69 -11.02 -32.29
N LEU A 78 0.19 -10.22 -31.70
CA LEU A 78 1.64 -10.36 -31.82
C LEU A 78 2.20 -11.10 -30.62
N ASP A 79 3.19 -11.96 -30.89
CA ASP A 79 3.96 -12.58 -29.83
C ASP A 79 4.83 -11.53 -29.14
N ALA A 80 4.82 -11.56 -27.80
CA ALA A 80 5.45 -10.56 -26.98
C ALA A 80 5.97 -11.19 -25.70
N PHE A 81 7.10 -10.67 -25.21
CA PHE A 81 7.66 -11.12 -23.96
C PHE A 81 6.92 -10.47 -22.79
N THR A 82 6.55 -11.26 -21.78
CA THR A 82 5.86 -10.75 -20.58
C THR A 82 6.67 -11.05 -19.32
N TYR A 83 6.78 -10.05 -18.44
CA TYR A 83 7.53 -10.17 -17.18
C TYR A 83 6.66 -10.65 -16.01
N GLY A 84 5.35 -10.74 -16.22
CA GLY A 84 4.38 -11.14 -15.21
C GLY A 84 4.13 -10.08 -14.12
N PRO A 85 3.24 -10.37 -13.15
CA PRO A 85 2.91 -9.43 -12.08
C PRO A 85 4.05 -9.25 -11.07
N SER A 86 4.36 -8.00 -10.74
CA SER A 86 5.34 -7.59 -9.74
C SER A 86 4.70 -6.65 -8.71
N PRO A 87 5.13 -6.70 -7.43
CA PRO A 87 4.56 -5.84 -6.39
C PRO A 87 4.98 -4.38 -6.59
N ALA A 88 4.01 -3.47 -6.51
CA ALA A 88 4.22 -2.04 -6.63
C ALA A 88 4.41 -1.37 -5.26
N PRO A 89 5.08 -0.19 -5.18
CA PRO A 89 5.32 0.51 -3.90
C PRO A 89 4.06 0.96 -3.15
N ASP A 90 2.94 1.11 -3.87
CA ASP A 90 1.64 1.47 -3.30
C ASP A 90 0.85 0.27 -2.76
N GLY A 91 1.44 -0.94 -2.81
CA GLY A 91 0.82 -2.18 -2.36
C GLY A 91 -0.09 -2.84 -3.41
N THR A 92 -0.17 -2.30 -4.62
CA THR A 92 -0.84 -2.93 -5.78
C THR A 92 0.13 -3.84 -6.53
N TRP A 93 -0.30 -4.37 -7.67
CA TRP A 93 0.54 -5.17 -8.57
C TRP A 93 0.63 -4.48 -9.94
N THR A 94 1.77 -4.58 -10.60
CA THR A 94 1.96 -4.14 -11.99
C THR A 94 2.41 -5.31 -12.85
N SER A 95 2.03 -5.30 -14.12
CA SER A 95 2.51 -6.29 -15.11
C SER A 95 3.07 -5.56 -16.32
N LEU A 96 4.06 -6.17 -16.99
CA LEU A 96 4.75 -5.56 -18.12
C LEU A 96 4.82 -6.53 -19.30
N GLY A 97 4.45 -6.04 -20.47
CA GLY A 97 4.64 -6.69 -21.76
C GLY A 97 5.60 -5.89 -22.63
N GLN A 98 6.43 -6.59 -23.39
CA GLN A 98 7.46 -6.02 -24.25
C GLN A 98 7.36 -6.64 -25.66
N LEU A 99 7.33 -5.77 -26.66
CA LEU A 99 7.30 -6.14 -28.07
C LEU A 99 8.48 -5.49 -28.79
N SER A 100 9.21 -6.29 -29.56
CA SER A 100 10.25 -5.80 -30.48
C SER A 100 9.81 -6.06 -31.90
N LEU A 101 9.80 -5.01 -32.72
CA LEU A 101 9.47 -5.07 -34.14
C LEU A 101 10.68 -4.66 -34.97
N SER A 102 10.96 -5.40 -36.04
CA SER A 102 11.93 -4.96 -37.03
C SER A 102 11.38 -3.80 -37.86
N SER A 103 12.26 -3.05 -38.53
CA SER A 103 11.83 -1.92 -39.37
C SER A 103 10.95 -2.37 -40.54
N GLU A 104 11.14 -3.59 -41.06
CA GLU A 104 10.33 -4.16 -42.14
C GLU A 104 8.91 -4.56 -41.71
N GLU A 105 8.72 -4.90 -40.43
CA GLU A 105 7.42 -5.29 -39.87
C GLU A 105 6.60 -4.10 -39.36
N LEU A 106 7.24 -2.96 -39.11
CA LEU A 106 6.64 -1.83 -38.42
C LEU A 106 5.35 -1.35 -39.08
N GLU A 107 5.38 -1.11 -40.39
CA GLU A 107 4.23 -0.62 -41.16
C GLU A 107 3.07 -1.63 -41.21
N ALA A 108 3.38 -2.93 -41.17
CA ALA A 108 2.37 -3.99 -41.24
C ALA A 108 1.53 -4.09 -39.96
N TRP A 109 2.07 -3.59 -38.84
CA TRP A 109 1.48 -3.74 -37.51
C TRP A 109 0.90 -2.45 -36.94
N GLU A 110 0.95 -1.35 -37.70
CA GLU A 110 0.32 -0.09 -37.33
C GLU A 110 -1.21 -0.09 -37.55
N PRO A 111 -1.98 0.56 -36.66
CA PRO A 111 -1.59 1.04 -35.33
C PRO A 111 -1.50 -0.10 -34.32
N LEU A 112 -0.61 0.03 -33.34
CA LEU A 112 -0.39 -0.96 -32.29
C LEU A 112 -1.32 -0.71 -31.09
N VAL A 113 -1.94 -1.76 -30.57
CA VAL A 113 -2.79 -1.71 -29.37
C VAL A 113 -2.27 -2.71 -28.34
N CYS A 114 -2.14 -2.28 -27.08
CA CYS A 114 -1.91 -3.19 -25.96
C CYS A 114 -3.23 -3.53 -25.29
N HIS A 115 -3.37 -4.81 -24.92
CA HIS A 115 -4.52 -5.35 -24.22
C HIS A 115 -4.10 -6.01 -22.92
N THR A 116 -5.02 -5.99 -21.94
CA THR A 116 -4.88 -6.73 -20.70
C THR A 116 -6.19 -7.40 -20.30
N ARG A 117 -6.09 -8.60 -19.75
CA ARG A 117 -7.22 -9.35 -19.19
C ARG A 117 -7.18 -9.28 -17.66
N PRO A 118 -8.26 -8.85 -16.99
CA PRO A 118 -8.40 -8.95 -15.55
C PRO A 118 -8.55 -10.42 -15.09
N ALA A 119 -8.02 -10.74 -13.92
CA ALA A 119 -8.07 -12.08 -13.33
C ALA A 119 -9.47 -12.66 -13.08
N ALA A 120 -10.50 -11.81 -12.90
CA ALA A 120 -11.82 -12.23 -12.43
C ALA A 120 -12.90 -12.26 -13.53
N GLY A 121 -12.52 -12.57 -14.79
CA GLY A 121 -13.47 -12.59 -15.90
C GLY A 121 -14.06 -11.22 -16.25
N GLY A 122 -13.39 -10.14 -15.83
CA GLY A 122 -13.73 -8.78 -16.19
C GLY A 122 -13.50 -8.50 -17.68
N LEU A 123 -14.08 -7.41 -18.17
CA LEU A 123 -13.87 -6.99 -19.56
C LEU A 123 -12.39 -6.69 -19.82
N ASN A 124 -11.88 -7.17 -20.95
CA ASN A 124 -10.54 -6.81 -21.44
C ASN A 124 -10.41 -5.29 -21.51
N ARG A 125 -9.23 -4.78 -21.15
CA ARG A 125 -8.89 -3.37 -21.28
C ARG A 125 -7.85 -3.20 -22.37
N SER A 126 -7.99 -2.14 -23.14
CA SER A 126 -7.12 -1.85 -24.28
C SER A 126 -6.65 -0.40 -24.19
N THR A 127 -5.43 -0.14 -24.67
CA THR A 127 -4.93 1.23 -24.85
C THR A 127 -5.58 1.89 -26.05
N HIS A 128 -5.35 3.20 -26.21
CA HIS A 128 -5.56 3.85 -27.49
C HIS A 128 -4.56 3.30 -28.53
N PRO A 129 -4.94 3.24 -29.82
CA PRO A 129 -4.03 2.81 -30.87
C PRO A 129 -2.83 3.76 -31.02
N LEU A 130 -1.63 3.21 -31.04
CA LEU A 130 -0.36 3.91 -31.17
C LEU A 130 0.17 3.81 -32.60
N GLN A 131 0.46 4.95 -33.23
CA GLN A 131 1.13 4.99 -34.53
C GLN A 131 2.65 4.89 -34.34
N LEU A 132 3.31 4.07 -35.16
CA LEU A 132 4.75 3.82 -35.05
C LEU A 132 5.58 4.56 -36.13
N SER A 133 4.99 4.94 -37.27
CA SER A 133 5.64 5.61 -38.40
C SER A 133 5.64 7.15 -38.33
N GLY A 134 5.15 7.73 -37.24
CA GLY A 134 5.20 9.18 -37.03
C GLY A 134 6.57 9.63 -36.54
N GLU A 135 7.16 10.61 -37.24
CA GLU A 135 8.43 11.29 -36.97
C GLU A 135 8.45 11.99 -35.60
N GLU A 136 8.46 11.21 -34.53
CA GLU A 136 8.87 11.59 -33.18
C GLU A 136 9.97 10.66 -32.71
N ALA A 137 10.93 10.38 -33.58
CA ALA A 137 12.30 10.08 -33.15
C ALA A 137 12.88 11.36 -32.52
N SER A 138 12.36 11.75 -31.36
CA SER A 138 12.96 12.79 -30.55
C SER A 138 14.28 12.24 -30.04
N THR A 139 15.31 12.52 -30.82
CA THR A 139 16.67 12.68 -30.36
C THR A 139 16.62 13.33 -28.98
N ASP A 140 17.09 12.60 -27.97
CA ASP A 140 17.32 13.10 -26.62
C ASP A 140 16.08 13.55 -25.82
N ARG A 141 15.07 12.67 -25.66
CA ARG A 141 14.11 12.84 -24.56
C ARG A 141 14.75 12.33 -23.26
N THR A 142 15.44 13.22 -22.58
CA THR A 142 15.69 13.11 -21.14
C THR A 142 14.34 12.81 -20.47
N CYS A 143 14.18 11.64 -19.84
CA CYS A 143 13.00 11.37 -19.03
C CYS A 143 12.86 12.53 -18.03
N PRO A 144 11.78 13.33 -18.05
CA PRO A 144 11.52 14.20 -16.92
C PRO A 144 11.32 13.25 -15.75
N GLN A 145 12.23 13.31 -14.78
CA GLN A 145 12.02 12.70 -13.48
C GLN A 145 10.79 13.41 -12.91
N GLU A 146 9.60 12.88 -13.17
CA GLU A 146 8.38 13.27 -12.47
C GLU A 146 8.68 12.95 -11.01
N THR A 147 9.16 13.97 -10.29
CA THR A 147 9.36 13.85 -8.86
C THR A 147 7.96 13.69 -8.33
N LEU A 148 7.66 12.48 -7.86
CA LEU A 148 6.44 12.02 -7.19
C LEU A 148 6.23 12.82 -5.88
N ARG A 149 6.15 14.14 -6.02
CA ARG A 149 6.26 15.15 -4.97
C ARG A 149 4.93 15.34 -4.26
N GLY A 150 3.83 14.97 -4.93
CA GLY A 150 2.49 14.91 -4.33
C GLY A 150 2.37 13.83 -3.26
N THR A 151 2.86 12.63 -3.56
CA THR A 151 2.71 11.42 -2.74
C THR A 151 3.65 11.42 -1.53
N GLN A 152 4.86 11.95 -1.67
CA GLN A 152 5.80 12.06 -0.54
C GLN A 152 5.25 12.94 0.59
N ARG A 153 4.59 14.06 0.26
CA ARG A 153 4.00 14.97 1.27
C ARG A 153 2.83 14.33 2.01
N GLN A 154 2.04 13.53 1.30
CA GLN A 154 0.89 12.82 1.87
C GLN A 154 1.32 11.64 2.75
N VAL A 155 2.36 10.90 2.34
CA VAL A 155 3.00 9.85 3.16
C VAL A 155 3.62 10.45 4.41
N LEU A 156 4.31 11.59 4.31
CA LEU A 156 4.87 12.30 5.47
C LEU A 156 3.77 12.73 6.45
N ARG A 157 2.65 13.28 5.93
CA ARG A 157 1.51 13.71 6.74
C ARG A 157 0.85 12.55 7.47
N LEU A 158 0.64 11.42 6.79
CA LEU A 158 0.09 10.20 7.40
C LEU A 158 1.06 9.61 8.44
N SER A 159 2.37 9.67 8.19
CA SER A 159 3.39 9.22 9.13
C SER A 159 3.42 10.07 10.41
N VAL A 160 3.35 11.39 10.28
CA VAL A 160 3.26 12.32 11.41
C VAL A 160 1.97 12.12 12.19
N LEU A 161 0.83 11.97 11.49
CA LEU A 161 -0.47 11.70 12.13
C LEU A 161 -0.43 10.39 12.93
N ARG A 162 0.17 9.34 12.37
CA ARG A 162 0.34 8.05 13.04
C ARG A 162 1.19 8.16 14.31
N LEU A 163 2.30 8.90 14.26
CA LEU A 163 3.15 9.16 15.42
C LEU A 163 2.41 9.97 16.50
N LEU A 164 1.62 10.96 16.11
CA LEU A 164 0.83 11.78 17.04
C LEU A 164 -0.22 10.93 17.76
N LEU A 165 -0.98 10.11 17.03
CA LEU A 165 -1.96 9.19 17.62
C LEU A 165 -1.31 8.19 18.59
N PHE A 166 -0.12 7.67 18.25
CA PHE A 166 0.63 6.78 19.13
C PHE A 166 1.08 7.50 20.41
N LYS A 167 1.58 8.73 20.31
CA LYS A 167 1.96 9.56 21.47
C LYS A 167 0.77 9.87 22.38
N LEU A 168 -0.39 10.19 21.81
CA LEU A 168 -1.61 10.43 22.57
C LEU A 168 -2.09 9.17 23.29
N LEU A 169 -2.02 8.02 22.63
CA LEU A 169 -2.39 6.74 23.24
C LEU A 169 -1.45 6.37 24.40
N LEU A 170 -0.14 6.60 24.27
CA LEU A 170 0.80 6.44 25.38
C LEU A 170 0.46 7.37 26.55
N LEU A 171 0.17 8.65 26.27
CA LEU A 171 -0.19 9.62 27.31
C LEU A 171 -1.46 9.19 28.05
N ASP A 172 -2.48 8.74 27.34
CA ASP A 172 -3.73 8.25 27.93
C ASP A 172 -3.48 7.04 28.84
N VAL A 173 -2.62 6.10 28.42
CA VAL A 173 -2.20 4.97 29.26
C VAL A 173 -1.47 5.47 30.51
N PHE A 174 -0.54 6.42 30.40
CA PHE A 174 0.16 6.98 31.57
C PHE A 174 -0.79 7.71 32.53
N LEU A 175 -1.76 8.46 32.01
CA LEU A 175 -2.77 9.14 32.81
C LEU A 175 -3.72 8.15 33.49
N THR A 176 -4.11 7.10 32.78
CA THR A 176 -4.94 6.03 33.33
C THR A 176 -4.18 5.27 34.42
N CYS A 177 -2.93 4.89 34.16
CA CYS A 177 -2.05 4.23 35.16
C CYS A 177 -1.82 5.11 36.39
N SER A 178 -1.52 6.40 36.22
CA SER A 178 -1.30 7.31 37.35
C SER A 178 -2.56 7.53 38.19
N ARG A 179 -3.75 7.65 37.57
CA ARG A 179 -5.02 7.70 38.32
C ARG A 179 -5.28 6.40 39.08
N LEU A 180 -4.98 5.25 38.49
CA LEU A 180 -5.04 3.95 39.16
C LEU A 180 -4.06 3.86 40.33
N CYS A 181 -2.83 4.36 40.17
CA CYS A 181 -1.84 4.42 41.25
C CYS A 181 -2.27 5.36 42.38
N VAL A 182 -2.89 6.51 42.07
CA VAL A 182 -3.42 7.44 43.08
C VAL A 182 -4.62 6.83 43.83
N LEU A 183 -5.54 6.18 43.12
CA LEU A 183 -6.67 5.46 43.73
C LEU A 183 -6.21 4.28 44.59
N ALA A 184 -5.20 3.53 44.15
CA ALA A 184 -4.59 2.46 44.95
C ALA A 184 -3.81 3.01 46.16
N GLY A 185 -3.13 4.15 46.02
CA GLY A 185 -2.41 4.82 47.10
C GLY A 185 -3.34 5.42 48.18
N GLN A 186 -4.56 5.81 47.82
CA GLN A 186 -5.58 6.25 48.78
C GLN A 186 -6.12 5.12 49.67
N HIS A 187 -5.96 3.86 49.26
CA HIS A 187 -6.39 2.69 50.04
C HIS A 187 -5.33 2.24 51.08
N LEU A 188 -4.17 2.90 51.14
CA LEU A 188 -3.08 2.61 52.08
C LEU A 188 -2.95 3.63 53.23
N LEU A 189 -3.87 4.60 53.34
CA LEU A 189 -3.89 5.50 54.50
C LEU A 189 -4.54 4.77 55.69
N PRO A 190 -3.84 4.56 56.81
CA PRO A 190 -4.46 3.97 58.00
C PRO A 190 -5.52 4.95 58.56
N PRO A 191 -6.63 4.44 59.13
CA PRO A 191 -7.67 5.29 59.70
C PRO A 191 -7.11 6.17 60.84
N PRO A 192 -7.68 7.37 61.07
CA PRO A 192 -7.22 8.24 62.14
C PRO A 192 -7.39 7.55 63.51
N SER A 193 -6.28 7.43 64.23
CA SER A 193 -6.20 6.93 65.61
C SER A 193 -7.19 7.66 66.51
N SER A 194 -8.19 6.93 67.03
CA SER A 194 -9.06 7.38 68.12
C SER A 194 -8.22 7.71 69.36
N LYS A 195 -8.11 8.98 69.73
CA LYS A 195 -7.57 9.36 71.05
C LYS A 195 -8.66 9.16 72.09
N GLN A 196 -8.38 8.30 73.05
CA GLN A 196 -9.23 7.93 74.17
C GLN A 196 -8.96 8.84 75.39
N ALA A 197 -10.06 9.19 76.07
CA ALA A 197 -10.20 9.56 77.49
C ALA A 197 -9.76 10.98 77.94
N PRO A 198 -10.35 11.49 79.04
CA PRO A 198 -9.97 10.97 80.36
C PRO A 198 -11.14 10.43 81.19
N ALA A 199 -10.80 9.42 82.00
CA ALA A 199 -11.59 8.93 83.12
C ALA A 199 -11.06 9.56 84.42
N SER A 200 -11.96 10.11 85.23
CA SER A 200 -11.80 10.43 86.68
C SER A 200 -13.13 11.06 87.14
N THR A 201 -13.81 10.72 88.24
CA THR A 201 -13.66 9.72 89.30
C THR A 201 -15.04 9.70 89.98
N HIS A 202 -15.61 8.53 90.24
CA HIS A 202 -16.75 8.39 91.15
C HIS A 202 -16.19 8.11 92.55
N GLN A 203 -16.43 9.00 93.52
CA GLN A 203 -16.33 8.67 94.94
C GLN A 203 -17.65 9.03 95.63
N SER A 204 -18.12 8.08 96.43
CA SER A 204 -19.43 7.95 97.06
C SER A 204 -19.50 8.62 98.44
N TRP A 205 -20.64 9.29 98.69
CA TRP A 205 -21.38 9.53 99.94
C TRP A 205 -20.71 9.34 101.32
N THR A 206 -20.83 10.39 102.14
CA THR A 206 -21.50 10.37 103.45
C THR A 206 -22.36 11.62 103.60
#